data_AF-A0A077XN62-F1
#
_entry.id   AF-A0A077XN62-F1
#
_cell.length_a   1.000
_cell.length_b   1.000
_cell.length_c   1.000
_cell.angle_alpha   90.00
_cell.angle_beta   90.00
_cell.angle_gamma   90.00
#
_symmetry.space_group_name_H-M   'P 1'
#
loop_
_entity.id
_entity.type
_entity.pdbx_description
1 polymer ?
#
loop_
_entity_poly.entity_id
_entity_poly.type
_entity_poly.pdbx_seq_one_letter_code
_entity_poly.pdbx_strand_id
1 'polypeptide(L)'
;MNFKTLKNYVAVLILVVSSYTTVSAQSNQFYIDKYSPVAQEMMQEHGVPASVILAIAMHESAHGNSKIAKNLNNHFGIKGKNNSKVINSAYKGYKSVLDSYNDFISLVKRKKTTTPLFEDNRGQNYKAWVGALAKAGYSRTKDWSSKIIKTIEMYDLDNFDKNPSPISRKLTASK
;
A
#
# COMPACT_ATOMS: atom_id res chain seq x y z
N MET A 1 38.92 -14.39 30.64
CA MET A 1 37.55 -14.64 30.11
C MET A 1 37.61 -15.88 29.22
N ASN A 2 36.79 -16.90 29.47
CA ASN A 2 36.92 -18.23 28.84
C ASN A 2 36.22 -18.27 27.47
N PHE A 3 36.90 -18.77 26.44
CA PHE A 3 36.38 -18.83 25.06
C PHE A 3 35.09 -19.68 24.94
N LYS A 4 34.89 -20.67 25.82
CA LYS A 4 33.65 -21.47 25.84
C LYS A 4 32.45 -20.67 26.33
N THR A 5 32.61 -19.80 27.33
CA THR A 5 31.53 -18.94 27.80
C THR A 5 31.19 -17.87 26.76
N LEU A 6 32.18 -17.29 26.06
CA LEU A 6 31.93 -16.31 24.99
C LEU A 6 31.12 -16.91 23.82
N LYS A 7 31.41 -18.16 23.41
CA LYS A 7 30.67 -18.86 22.34
C LYS A 7 29.20 -19.12 22.71
N ASN A 8 28.93 -19.43 23.98
CA ASN A 8 27.56 -19.64 24.46
C ASN A 8 26.76 -18.33 24.54
N TYR A 9 27.38 -17.21 24.92
CA TYR A 9 26.71 -15.90 24.90
C TYR A 9 26.40 -15.41 23.48
N VAL A 10 27.31 -15.65 22.52
CA VAL A 10 27.09 -15.30 21.10
C VAL A 10 25.94 -16.11 20.50
N ALA A 11 25.82 -17.41 20.81
CA ALA A 11 24.73 -18.26 20.33
C ALA A 11 23.35 -17.85 20.90
N VAL A 12 23.29 -17.44 22.17
CA VAL A 12 22.05 -16.95 22.81
C VAL A 12 21.63 -15.59 22.24
N LEU A 13 22.58 -14.70 21.92
CA LEU A 13 22.30 -13.42 21.26
C LEU A 13 21.71 -13.59 19.85
N ILE A 14 22.16 -14.58 19.09
CA ILE A 14 21.65 -14.85 17.72
C ILE A 14 20.20 -15.38 17.75
N LEU A 15 19.82 -16.19 18.76
CA LEU A 15 18.46 -16.74 18.88
C LEU A 15 17.39 -15.71 19.29
N VAL A 16 17.78 -14.64 20.00
CA VAL A 16 16.84 -13.58 20.40
C VAL A 16 16.53 -12.63 19.22
N VAL A 17 17.45 -12.48 18.26
CA VAL A 17 17.28 -11.59 17.11
C VAL A 17 16.33 -12.18 16.05
N SER A 18 16.22 -13.51 15.94
CA SER A 18 15.32 -14.19 14.99
C SER A 18 13.82 -14.00 15.26
N SER A 19 13.44 -13.61 16.48
CA SER A 19 12.02 -13.45 16.85
C SER A 19 11.39 -12.18 16.28
N TYR A 20 12.18 -11.16 15.94
CA TYR A 20 11.66 -9.87 15.48
C TYR A 20 11.25 -9.86 14.00
N THR A 21 11.81 -10.76 13.18
CA THR A 21 11.51 -10.80 11.74
C THR A 21 10.13 -11.38 11.44
N THR A 22 9.67 -12.34 12.26
CA THR A 22 8.39 -13.04 12.06
C THR A 22 7.17 -12.12 12.26
N VAL A 23 7.21 -11.23 13.26
CA VAL A 23 6.08 -10.33 13.58
C VAL A 23 5.84 -9.31 12.46
N SER A 24 6.92 -8.75 11.89
CA SER A 24 6.83 -7.77 10.78
C SER A 24 6.27 -8.42 9.52
N ALA A 25 6.81 -9.58 9.14
CA ALA A 25 6.35 -10.33 7.97
C ALA A 25 4.87 -10.73 8.08
N GLN A 26 4.44 -11.20 9.26
CA GLN A 26 3.04 -11.54 9.53
C GLN A 26 2.11 -10.33 9.39
N SER A 27 2.55 -9.15 9.82
CA SER A 27 1.76 -7.92 9.74
C SER A 27 1.59 -7.41 8.29
N ASN A 28 2.61 -7.61 7.45
CA ASN A 28 2.57 -7.21 6.05
C ASN A 28 1.68 -8.14 5.22
N GLN A 29 1.80 -9.46 5.43
CA GLN A 29 0.91 -10.43 4.77
C GLN A 29 -0.54 -10.21 5.17
N PHE A 30 -0.82 -9.96 6.45
CA PHE A 30 -2.17 -9.64 6.91
C PHE A 30 -2.75 -8.41 6.22
N TYR A 31 -1.94 -7.37 5.99
CA TYR A 31 -2.39 -6.19 5.25
C TYR A 31 -2.72 -6.54 3.79
N ILE A 32 -1.85 -7.31 3.13
CA ILE A 32 -2.06 -7.77 1.75
C ILE A 32 -3.36 -8.57 1.66
N ASP A 33 -3.53 -9.59 2.49
CA ASP A 33 -4.72 -10.46 2.48
C ASP A 33 -6.01 -9.67 2.71
N LYS A 34 -5.95 -8.66 3.57
CA LYS A 34 -7.10 -7.82 3.89
C LYS A 34 -7.51 -6.89 2.75
N TYR A 35 -6.56 -6.34 2.01
CA TYR A 35 -6.84 -5.27 1.05
C TYR A 35 -6.62 -5.65 -0.43
N SER A 36 -6.00 -6.79 -0.74
CA SER A 36 -5.88 -7.27 -2.12
C SER A 36 -7.23 -7.47 -2.82
N PRO A 37 -8.31 -7.97 -2.16
CA PRO A 37 -9.60 -8.08 -2.83
C PRO A 37 -10.16 -6.73 -3.27
N VAL A 38 -10.02 -5.70 -2.41
CA VAL A 38 -10.46 -4.33 -2.71
C VAL A 38 -9.61 -3.70 -3.81
N ALA A 39 -8.29 -3.91 -3.79
CA ALA A 39 -7.39 -3.40 -4.82
C ALA A 39 -7.69 -4.03 -6.19
N GLN A 40 -8.00 -5.33 -6.22
CA GLN A 40 -8.39 -6.04 -7.45
C GLN A 40 -9.73 -5.59 -7.99
N GLU A 41 -10.73 -5.40 -7.12
CA GLU A 41 -12.04 -4.87 -7.51
C GLU A 41 -11.89 -3.48 -8.14
N MET A 42 -11.16 -2.58 -7.48
CA MET A 42 -10.89 -1.25 -8.04
C MET A 42 -10.07 -1.29 -9.32
N MET A 43 -9.14 -2.25 -9.46
CA MET A 43 -8.43 -2.44 -10.72
C MET A 43 -9.38 -2.84 -11.84
N GLN A 44 -10.25 -3.81 -11.61
CA GLN A 44 -11.23 -4.27 -12.61
C GLN A 44 -12.18 -3.12 -13.00
N GLU A 45 -12.70 -2.40 -12.01
CA GLU A 45 -13.65 -1.30 -12.23
C GLU A 45 -13.01 -0.05 -12.85
N HIS A 46 -11.79 0.29 -12.45
CA HIS A 46 -11.20 1.60 -12.74
C HIS A 46 -9.93 1.57 -13.55
N GLY A 47 -9.23 0.44 -13.62
CA GLY A 47 -8.09 0.25 -14.51
C GLY A 47 -6.73 0.60 -13.93
N VAL A 48 -6.64 1.04 -12.68
CA VAL A 48 -5.34 1.22 -12.00
C VAL A 48 -4.89 -0.16 -11.50
N PRO A 49 -3.66 -0.64 -11.78
CA PRO A 49 -3.23 -1.98 -11.36
C PRO A 49 -3.37 -2.19 -9.85
N ALA A 50 -3.83 -3.37 -9.44
CA ALA A 50 -4.02 -3.74 -8.04
C ALA A 50 -2.69 -3.66 -7.29
N SER A 51 -1.60 -4.07 -7.92
CA SER A 51 -0.24 -3.97 -7.39
C SER A 51 0.16 -2.53 -7.04
N VAL A 52 -0.20 -1.56 -7.89
CA VAL A 52 0.08 -0.13 -7.67
C VAL A 52 -0.75 0.42 -6.52
N ILE A 53 -2.05 0.11 -6.50
CA ILE A 53 -2.96 0.53 -5.42
C ILE A 53 -2.43 0.01 -4.08
N LEU A 54 -2.12 -1.29 -4.01
CA LEU A 54 -1.75 -1.95 -2.78
C LEU A 54 -0.36 -1.53 -2.30
N ALA A 55 0.63 -1.45 -3.19
CA ALA A 55 1.98 -1.03 -2.83
C ALA A 55 2.05 0.41 -2.31
N ILE A 56 1.32 1.35 -2.95
CA ILE A 56 1.25 2.73 -2.47
C ILE A 56 0.53 2.76 -1.12
N ALA A 57 -0.59 2.05 -0.97
CA ALA A 57 -1.30 2.01 0.29
C ALA A 57 -0.42 1.45 1.42
N MET A 58 0.31 0.35 1.18
CA MET A 58 1.27 -0.23 2.13
C MET A 58 2.36 0.76 2.50
N HIS A 59 2.96 1.42 1.51
CA HIS A 59 4.06 2.37 1.70
C HIS A 59 3.62 3.59 2.54
N GLU A 60 2.55 4.26 2.14
CA GLU A 60 2.09 5.51 2.76
C GLU A 60 1.46 5.27 4.15
N SER A 61 0.86 4.10 4.36
CA SER A 61 0.20 3.75 5.63
C SER A 61 1.11 3.02 6.62
N ALA A 62 2.35 2.70 6.24
CA ALA A 62 3.19 1.74 6.96
C ALA A 62 2.44 0.42 7.22
N HIS A 63 1.84 -0.16 6.18
CA HIS A 63 1.01 -1.36 6.28
C HIS A 63 -0.15 -1.19 7.28
N GLY A 64 -0.79 -0.02 7.27
CA GLY A 64 -1.87 0.36 8.18
C GLY A 64 -1.42 0.76 9.58
N ASN A 65 -0.12 0.75 9.88
CA ASN A 65 0.38 1.01 11.23
C ASN A 65 0.67 2.47 11.55
N SER A 66 0.70 3.34 10.54
CA SER A 66 0.98 4.76 10.75
C SER A 66 -0.09 5.43 11.62
N LYS A 67 0.31 6.47 12.36
CA LYS A 67 -0.62 7.27 13.17
C LYS A 67 -1.74 7.87 12.29
N ILE A 68 -1.42 8.22 11.05
CA ILE A 68 -2.37 8.74 10.06
C ILE A 68 -3.38 7.65 9.66
N ALA A 69 -2.93 6.46 9.29
CA ALA A 69 -3.81 5.36 8.93
C ALA A 69 -4.74 4.97 10.09
N LYS A 70 -4.20 4.78 11.29
CA LYS A 70 -4.96 4.35 12.47
C LYS A 70 -6.01 5.36 12.95
N ASN A 71 -5.74 6.65 12.85
CA ASN A 71 -6.62 7.69 13.41
C ASN A 71 -7.50 8.39 12.36
N LEU A 72 -7.15 8.29 11.08
CA LEU A 72 -7.83 9.00 9.98
C LEU A 72 -8.32 8.08 8.87
N ASN A 73 -8.06 6.77 8.96
CA ASN A 73 -8.31 5.81 7.89
C ASN A 73 -7.65 6.21 6.56
N ASN A 74 -6.59 7.02 6.60
CA ASN A 74 -5.94 7.56 5.42
C ASN A 74 -4.71 6.71 5.06
N HIS A 75 -4.88 5.87 4.05
CA HIS A 75 -3.84 4.92 3.63
C HIS A 75 -2.94 5.44 2.50
N PHE A 76 -3.21 6.64 1.98
CA PHE A 76 -2.55 7.17 0.78
C PHE A 76 -1.82 8.50 1.01
N GLY A 77 -1.82 9.02 2.25
CA GLY A 77 -1.16 10.29 2.55
C GLY A 77 -1.82 11.50 1.89
N ILE A 78 -3.08 11.40 1.47
CA ILE A 78 -3.80 12.50 0.81
C ILE A 78 -4.07 13.62 1.83
N LYS A 79 -3.69 14.85 1.48
CA LYS A 79 -3.93 16.04 2.30
C LYS A 79 -5.35 16.58 2.11
N GLY A 80 -5.92 17.17 3.15
CA GLY A 80 -7.26 17.76 3.09
C GLY A 80 -7.91 17.93 4.46
N LYS A 81 -9.24 18.10 4.45
CA LYS A 81 -10.03 18.35 5.67
C LYS A 81 -9.89 17.18 6.65
N ASN A 82 -9.66 17.51 7.90
CA ASN A 82 -9.52 16.58 9.01
C ASN A 82 -10.33 17.11 10.20
N ASN A 83 -11.24 16.29 10.73
CA ASN A 83 -12.05 16.61 11.90
C ASN A 83 -11.68 15.73 13.12
N SER A 84 -10.54 15.05 13.08
CA SER A 84 -10.10 14.19 14.19
C SER A 84 -9.85 15.01 15.43
N LYS A 85 -10.40 14.54 16.56
CA LYS A 85 -10.13 15.09 17.89
C LYS A 85 -8.91 14.44 18.55
N VAL A 86 -8.38 13.37 17.96
CA VAL A 86 -7.25 12.60 18.52
C VAL A 86 -5.91 13.10 18.00
N ILE A 87 -5.85 13.49 16.72
CA ILE A 87 -4.60 13.92 16.09
C ILE A 87 -4.77 15.21 15.27
N ASN A 88 -3.83 16.13 15.43
CA ASN A 88 -3.73 17.34 14.61
C ASN A 88 -2.75 17.10 13.45
N SER A 89 -3.23 17.11 12.21
CA SER A 89 -2.41 16.92 11.00
C SER A 89 -3.07 17.51 9.76
N ALA A 90 -2.27 17.76 8.72
CA ALA A 90 -2.75 18.24 7.40
C ALA A 90 -3.35 17.13 6.51
N TYR A 91 -3.37 15.88 6.97
CA TYR A 91 -3.86 14.74 6.20
C TYR A 91 -5.37 14.61 6.32
N LYS A 92 -6.03 14.29 5.20
CA LYS A 92 -7.49 14.13 5.14
C LYS A 92 -7.96 12.98 6.04
N GLY A 93 -9.09 13.18 6.71
CA GLY A 93 -9.78 12.14 7.49
C GLY A 93 -10.90 11.46 6.69
N TYR A 94 -11.03 10.14 6.85
CA TYR A 94 -12.03 9.32 6.17
C TYR A 94 -12.87 8.51 7.16
N LYS A 95 -14.12 8.21 6.78
CA LYS A 95 -15.02 7.38 7.61
C LYS A 95 -14.57 5.92 7.64
N SER A 96 -14.02 5.43 6.52
CA SER A 96 -13.49 4.09 6.38
C SER A 96 -12.18 4.08 5.58
N VAL A 97 -11.43 2.98 5.66
CA VAL A 97 -10.25 2.78 4.80
C VAL A 97 -10.64 2.76 3.33
N LEU A 98 -11.78 2.14 3.00
CA LEU A 98 -12.31 2.07 1.63
C LEU A 98 -12.54 3.47 1.02
N ASP A 99 -13.03 4.44 1.81
CA ASP A 99 -13.17 5.82 1.35
C ASP A 99 -11.84 6.45 0.93
N SER A 100 -10.74 6.09 1.60
CA SER A 100 -9.40 6.55 1.22
C SER A 100 -8.91 5.93 -0.09
N TYR A 101 -9.25 4.65 -0.34
CA TYR A 101 -8.98 3.98 -1.61
C TYR A 101 -9.78 4.62 -2.76
N ASN A 102 -11.06 4.91 -2.54
CA ASN A 102 -11.91 5.60 -3.52
C ASN A 102 -11.39 7.01 -3.85
N ASP A 103 -10.94 7.77 -2.85
CA ASP A 103 -10.36 9.10 -3.08
C ASP A 103 -9.01 9.03 -3.79
N PHE A 104 -8.20 8.01 -3.51
CA PHE A 104 -6.98 7.73 -4.27
C PHE A 104 -7.29 7.49 -5.75
N ILE A 105 -8.21 6.57 -6.08
CA ILE A 105 -8.60 6.34 -7.48
C ILE A 105 -9.10 7.63 -8.14
N SER A 106 -9.92 8.41 -7.42
CA SER A 106 -10.42 9.70 -7.90
C SER A 106 -9.28 10.70 -8.16
N LEU A 107 -8.26 10.71 -7.31
CA LEU A 107 -7.06 11.52 -7.50
C LEU A 107 -6.30 11.09 -8.75
N VAL A 108 -6.07 9.78 -8.93
CA VAL A 108 -5.38 9.24 -10.10
C VAL A 108 -6.10 9.67 -11.38
N LYS A 109 -7.41 9.42 -11.49
CA LYS A 109 -8.21 9.80 -12.68
C LYS A 109 -8.13 11.29 -13.06
N ARG A 110 -7.93 12.19 -12.09
CA ARG A 110 -7.79 13.64 -12.35
C ARG A 110 -6.41 14.05 -12.87
N LYS A 111 -5.38 13.19 -12.77
CA LYS A 111 -4.02 13.53 -13.17
C LYS A 111 -3.85 13.31 -14.67
N LYS A 112 -3.65 14.40 -15.42
CA LYS A 112 -3.38 14.39 -16.87
C LYS A 112 -2.26 13.43 -17.28
N THR A 113 -1.23 13.27 -16.44
CA THR A 113 -0.09 12.35 -16.72
C THR A 113 -0.47 10.88 -16.68
N THR A 114 -1.58 10.53 -16.00
CA THR A 114 -2.07 9.14 -15.89
C THR A 114 -3.21 8.86 -16.88
N THR A 115 -3.84 9.89 -17.44
CA THR A 115 -4.97 9.74 -18.37
C THR A 115 -4.71 8.76 -19.52
N PRO A 116 -3.56 8.81 -20.23
CA PRO A 116 -3.30 7.86 -21.32
C PRO A 116 -3.21 6.39 -20.85
N LEU A 117 -2.84 6.15 -19.59
CA LEU A 117 -2.67 4.80 -19.07
C LEU A 117 -3.99 4.05 -18.88
N PHE A 118 -5.11 4.77 -18.76
CA PHE A 118 -6.42 4.14 -18.67
C PHE A 118 -6.84 3.45 -19.98
N GLU A 119 -6.23 3.83 -21.11
CA GLU A 119 -6.39 3.17 -22.41
C GLU A 119 -5.24 2.19 -22.67
N ASP A 120 -3.99 2.65 -22.57
CA ASP A 120 -2.83 1.89 -23.04
C ASP A 120 -2.35 0.81 -22.05
N ASN A 121 -2.64 0.99 -20.75
CA ASN A 121 -2.06 0.18 -19.68
C ASN A 121 -3.10 -0.17 -18.60
N ARG A 122 -4.37 -0.31 -18.99
CA ARG A 122 -5.45 -0.63 -18.07
C ARG A 122 -5.16 -1.95 -17.33
N GLY A 123 -5.06 -1.88 -16.00
CA GLY A 123 -4.85 -3.03 -15.12
C GLY A 123 -3.48 -3.72 -15.27
N GLN A 124 -2.54 -3.12 -16.00
CA GLN A 124 -1.24 -3.74 -16.30
C GLN A 124 -0.10 -2.72 -16.24
N ASN A 125 1.13 -3.20 -16.44
CA ASN A 125 2.34 -2.36 -16.54
C ASN A 125 2.49 -1.38 -15.37
N TYR A 126 2.58 -1.92 -14.16
CA TYR A 126 2.71 -1.13 -12.94
C TYR A 126 3.84 -0.09 -12.98
N LYS A 127 4.94 -0.36 -13.72
CA LYS A 127 6.07 0.57 -13.88
C LYS A 127 5.65 1.86 -14.59
N ALA A 128 4.81 1.78 -15.63
CA ALA A 128 4.28 2.95 -16.31
C ALA A 128 3.38 3.80 -15.38
N TRP A 129 2.51 3.15 -14.60
CA TRP A 129 1.66 3.81 -13.61
C TRP A 129 2.45 4.52 -12.51
N VAL A 130 3.43 3.84 -11.91
CA VAL A 130 4.31 4.44 -10.89
C VAL A 130 5.07 5.63 -11.47
N GLY A 131 5.61 5.50 -12.69
CA GLY A 131 6.29 6.59 -13.39
C GLY A 131 5.38 7.80 -13.64
N ALA A 132 4.15 7.57 -14.10
CA ALA A 132 3.17 8.63 -14.36
C ALA A 132 2.72 9.35 -13.08
N LEU A 133 2.56 8.62 -11.97
CA LEU A 133 2.21 9.18 -10.66
C LEU A 133 3.37 9.99 -10.06
N ALA A 134 4.60 9.51 -10.19
CA ALA A 134 5.78 10.26 -9.80
C ALA A 134 5.89 11.57 -10.59
N LYS A 135 5.71 11.51 -11.92
CA LYS A 135 5.66 12.70 -12.79
C LYS A 135 4.49 13.63 -12.43
N ALA A 136 3.40 13.10 -11.90
CA ALA A 136 2.24 13.86 -11.42
C ALA A 136 2.48 14.60 -10.09
N GLY A 137 3.66 14.43 -9.49
CA GLY A 137 4.04 15.01 -8.21
C GLY A 137 3.39 14.32 -7.00
N TYR A 138 3.12 13.01 -7.08
CA TYR A 138 2.53 12.28 -5.96
C TYR A 138 3.43 12.31 -4.71
N SER A 139 4.74 12.11 -4.88
CA SER A 139 5.76 12.27 -3.84
C SER A 139 6.81 13.30 -4.25
N ARG A 140 7.46 13.89 -3.26
CA ARG A 140 8.60 14.81 -3.45
C ARG A 140 9.94 14.11 -3.42
N THR A 141 10.00 12.86 -2.94
CA THR A 141 11.28 12.13 -2.81
C THR A 141 11.63 11.45 -4.13
N LYS A 142 12.91 11.52 -4.52
CA LYS A 142 13.40 10.93 -5.78
C LYS A 142 13.36 9.40 -5.79
N ASP A 143 13.36 8.78 -4.60
CA ASP A 143 13.37 7.34 -4.41
C ASP A 143 11.97 6.72 -4.26
N TRP A 144 10.90 7.52 -4.34
CA TRP A 144 9.54 7.01 -4.15
C TRP A 144 9.20 5.92 -5.17
N SER A 145 9.45 6.17 -6.46
CA SER A 145 9.15 5.17 -7.51
C SER A 145 9.88 3.86 -7.30
N SER A 146 11.15 3.91 -6.90
CA SER A 146 11.93 2.70 -6.66
C SER A 146 11.47 1.97 -5.40
N LYS A 147 11.02 2.68 -4.37
CA LYS A 147 10.38 2.08 -3.18
C LYS A 147 9.09 1.35 -3.55
N ILE A 148 8.20 1.98 -4.33
CA ILE A 148 6.94 1.34 -4.75
C ILE A 148 7.20 0.12 -5.62
N ILE A 149 8.08 0.23 -6.62
CA ILE A 149 8.45 -0.91 -7.48
C ILE A 149 9.04 -2.06 -6.64
N LYS A 150 9.95 -1.76 -5.71
CA LYS A 150 10.51 -2.76 -4.80
C LYS A 150 9.45 -3.40 -3.92
N THR A 151 8.46 -2.65 -3.44
CA THR A 151 7.34 -3.23 -2.67
C THR A 151 6.51 -4.18 -3.52
N ILE A 152 6.20 -3.81 -4.78
CA ILE A 152 5.49 -4.70 -5.70
C ILE A 152 6.26 -6.00 -5.91
N GLU A 153 7.55 -5.90 -6.22
CA GLU A 153 8.42 -7.05 -6.51
C GLU A 153 8.73 -7.89 -5.27
N MET A 154 8.83 -7.29 -4.08
CA MET A 154 9.11 -8.00 -2.82
C MET A 154 7.96 -8.88 -2.36
N TYR A 155 6.72 -8.49 -2.65
CA TYR A 155 5.52 -9.20 -2.20
C TYR A 155 4.75 -9.84 -3.35
N ASP A 156 5.34 -9.90 -4.55
CA ASP A 156 4.74 -10.44 -5.77
C ASP A 156 3.33 -9.89 -6.05
N LEU A 157 3.12 -8.60 -5.79
CA LEU A 157 1.79 -7.98 -5.85
C LEU A 157 1.23 -7.91 -7.28
N ASP A 158 2.09 -8.00 -8.29
CA ASP A 158 1.69 -8.04 -9.70
C ASP A 158 0.98 -9.35 -10.07
N ASN A 159 1.02 -10.38 -9.22
CA ASN A 159 0.15 -11.55 -9.36
C ASN A 159 -1.34 -11.18 -9.27
N PHE A 160 -1.69 -10.15 -8.50
CA PHE A 160 -3.07 -9.64 -8.43
C PHE A 160 -3.49 -8.88 -9.69
N ASP A 161 -2.53 -8.37 -10.47
CA ASP A 161 -2.79 -7.76 -11.77
C ASP A 161 -3.07 -8.85 -12.83
N LYS A 162 -2.23 -9.90 -12.83
CA LYS A 162 -2.25 -11.00 -13.81
C LYS A 162 -3.42 -11.97 -13.59
N ASN A 163 -3.73 -12.27 -12.33
CA ASN A 163 -4.72 -13.27 -11.94
C ASN A 163 -5.76 -12.67 -10.99
N PRO A 164 -6.60 -11.72 -11.45
CA PRO A 164 -7.55 -11.08 -10.58
C PRO A 164 -8.68 -12.04 -10.21
N SER A 165 -8.99 -12.11 -8.92
CA SER A 165 -10.16 -12.82 -8.40
C SER A 165 -11.44 -12.38 -9.11
N PRO A 166 -12.40 -13.29 -9.35
CA PRO A 166 -13.71 -12.94 -9.89
C PRO A 166 -14.41 -11.91 -9.00
N ILE A 167 -15.07 -10.92 -9.63
CA ILE A 167 -15.90 -9.94 -8.91
C ILE A 167 -17.00 -10.68 -8.15
N SER A 168 -16.89 -10.71 -6.82
CA SER A 168 -17.95 -11.20 -5.96
C SER A 168 -19.08 -10.17 -5.93
N ARG A 169 -20.21 -10.45 -6.59
CA ARG A 169 -21.44 -9.62 -6.55
C ARG A 169 -22.01 -9.37 -5.14
N LYS A 170 -21.43 -9.93 -4.07
CA LYS A 170 -21.97 -9.79 -2.70
C LYS A 170 -21.66 -8.45 -2.02
N LEU A 171 -20.77 -7.61 -2.57
CA LEU A 171 -20.43 -6.31 -1.96
C LEU A 171 -21.14 -5.09 -2.59
N THR A 172 -21.75 -5.26 -3.77
CA THR A 172 -22.48 -4.19 -4.46
C THR A 172 -23.93 -4.00 -3.98
N ALA A 173 -24.40 -4.84 -3.05
CA ALA A 173 -25.78 -4.82 -2.53
C ALA A 173 -25.98 -3.91 -1.29
N SER A 174 -25.09 -2.95 -1.07
CA SER A 174 -25.25 -1.89 -0.05
C SER A 174 -25.23 -0.53 -0.74
N LYS A 175 -26.26 -0.24 -1.55
CA LYS A 175 -26.60 1.11 -1.97
C LYS A 175 -27.91 1.51 -1.30
#